data_AF-A0A0W7W9V5-F1
#
_entry.id   AF-A0A0W7W9V5-F1
#
_cell.length_a   1.000
_cell.length_b   1.000
_cell.length_c   1.000
_cell.angle_alpha   90.00
_cell.angle_beta   90.00
_cell.angle_gamma   90.00
#
_symmetry.space_group_name_H-M   'P 1'
#
loop_
_entity.id
_entity.type
_entity.pdbx_description
1 polymer ?
#
loop_
_entity_poly.entity_id
_entity_poly.type
_entity_poly.pdbx_seq_one_letter_code
_entity_poly.pdbx_strand_id
1 'polypeptide(L)'
;MFSGALRSRIVTDGSDHSAWMRARARGITATDVAKLSTPRSIETAAREKMYGSRFIGNAYTDHGKAREPVIAAWVEREHGILPSAALFHAESDLRHLATPDGVVERAGGALELAEIKTTNKEWRVIPRNYLRQIWWQQYVLGAERTLMVWERHENFVPVGEPEFRWIDRDESEIERLVNLAGELIDVLIARTT
;
A
#
# COMPACT_ATOMS: atom_id res chain seq x y z
N MET A 1 -12.25 -14.53 8.94
CA MET A 1 -11.76 -13.78 10.11
C MET A 1 -10.24 -13.94 10.16
N PHE A 2 -9.48 -12.85 10.34
CA PHE A 2 -8.02 -12.93 10.48
C PHE A 2 -7.60 -13.75 11.70
N SER A 3 -6.48 -14.46 11.60
CA SER A 3 -5.80 -15.16 12.68
C SER A 3 -5.36 -14.20 13.79
N GLY A 4 -5.16 -14.75 14.99
CA GLY A 4 -4.69 -13.98 16.15
C GLY A 4 -3.36 -13.25 15.87
N ALA A 5 -2.45 -13.90 15.14
CA ALA A 5 -1.15 -13.35 14.78
C ALA A 5 -1.24 -12.14 13.82
N LEU A 6 -2.17 -12.16 12.84
CA LEU A 6 -2.37 -11.01 11.98
C LEU A 6 -3.09 -9.87 12.73
N ARG A 7 -4.07 -10.20 13.58
CA ARG A 7 -4.80 -9.21 14.38
C ARG A 7 -3.90 -8.45 15.35
N SER A 8 -2.94 -9.12 15.98
CA SER A 8 -2.00 -8.46 16.91
C SER A 8 -1.08 -7.44 16.23
N ARG A 9 -1.02 -7.43 14.89
CA ARG A 9 -0.22 -6.48 14.10
C ARG A 9 -1.01 -5.28 13.57
N ILE A 10 -2.30 -5.20 13.88
CA ILE A 10 -3.14 -4.03 13.54
C ILE A 10 -2.76 -2.87 14.46
N VAL A 11 -2.29 -1.77 13.88
CA VAL A 11 -2.02 -0.50 14.56
C VAL A 11 -3.31 0.30 14.74
N THR A 12 -4.18 0.27 13.73
CA THR A 12 -5.54 0.82 13.74
C THR A 12 -6.38 0.13 12.67
N ASP A 13 -7.67 -0.01 12.91
CA ASP A 13 -8.64 -0.55 11.94
C ASP A 13 -9.02 0.44 10.82
N GLY A 14 -8.57 1.70 10.93
CA GLY A 14 -8.85 2.76 9.96
C GLY A 14 -10.14 3.55 10.21
N SER A 15 -10.89 3.24 11.29
CA SER A 15 -12.15 3.94 11.62
C SER A 15 -11.96 5.38 12.11
N ASP A 16 -10.86 5.69 12.79
CA ASP A 16 -10.45 7.05 13.16
C ASP A 16 -9.36 7.55 12.20
N HIS A 17 -9.77 8.39 11.25
CA HIS A 17 -8.87 8.97 10.25
C HIS A 17 -7.71 9.75 10.87
N SER A 18 -7.94 10.46 11.98
CA SER A 18 -6.90 11.25 12.64
C SER A 18 -5.87 10.36 13.34
N ALA A 19 -6.32 9.31 14.02
CA ALA A 19 -5.43 8.29 14.60
C ALA A 19 -4.63 7.56 13.52
N TRP A 20 -5.27 7.20 12.41
CA TRP A 20 -4.64 6.58 11.26
C TRP A 20 -3.55 7.45 10.64
N MET A 21 -3.81 8.74 10.42
CA MET A 21 -2.83 9.69 9.92
C MET A 21 -1.63 9.86 10.88
N ARG A 22 -1.88 9.96 12.20
CA ARG A 22 -0.81 10.04 13.21
C ARG A 22 0.05 8.79 13.25
N ALA A 23 -0.56 7.61 13.17
CA ALA A 23 0.16 6.34 13.17
C ALA A 23 1.07 6.22 11.94
N ARG A 24 0.54 6.54 10.76
CA ARG A 24 1.31 6.53 9.50
C ARG A 24 2.46 7.53 9.48
N ALA A 25 2.31 8.67 10.14
CA ALA A 25 3.38 9.67 10.23
C ALA A 25 4.60 9.16 11.02
N ARG A 26 4.43 8.18 11.90
CA ARG A 26 5.48 7.64 12.79
C ARG A 26 6.26 6.47 12.21
N GLY A 27 5.91 5.98 11.02
CA GLY A 27 6.59 4.86 10.38
C GLY A 27 6.75 5.05 8.88
N ILE A 28 7.45 4.10 8.26
CA ILE A 28 7.67 4.01 6.82
C ILE A 28 6.52 3.23 6.19
N THR A 29 5.80 3.86 5.28
CA THR A 29 4.63 3.27 4.61
C THR A 29 4.95 2.81 3.20
N ALA A 30 4.10 1.95 2.64
CA ALA A 30 4.19 1.52 1.24
C ALA A 30 4.27 2.70 0.25
N THR A 31 3.56 3.80 0.54
CA THR A 31 3.59 5.03 -0.28
C THR A 31 4.90 5.80 -0.20
N ASP A 32 5.64 5.67 0.90
CA ASP A 32 6.98 6.25 1.03
C ASP A 32 7.96 5.44 0.18
N VAL A 33 7.95 4.11 0.37
CA VAL A 33 8.83 3.15 -0.30
C VAL A 33 8.61 3.10 -1.81
N ALA A 34 7.38 3.29 -2.29
CA ALA A 34 7.04 3.36 -3.71
C ALA A 34 7.88 4.41 -4.48
N LYS A 35 8.28 5.48 -3.79
CA LYS A 35 9.07 6.60 -4.35
C LYS A 35 10.58 6.34 -4.30
N LEU A 36 11.04 5.36 -3.53
CA LEU A 36 12.47 5.12 -3.29
C LEU A 36 13.12 4.41 -4.48
N SER A 37 13.98 5.14 -5.18
CA SER A 37 14.74 4.63 -6.33
C SER A 37 16.16 5.19 -6.43
N THR A 38 16.46 6.28 -5.74
CA THR A 38 17.73 7.01 -5.79
C THR A 38 18.02 7.67 -4.44
N PRO A 39 19.28 8.03 -4.13
CA PRO A 39 19.59 8.79 -2.92
C PRO A 39 18.75 10.08 -2.78
N ARG A 40 18.55 10.79 -3.89
CA ARG A 40 17.69 12.00 -3.92
C ARG A 40 16.23 11.72 -3.55
N SER A 41 15.70 10.55 -3.91
CA SER A 41 14.33 10.18 -3.55
C SER A 41 14.18 9.88 -2.05
N ILE A 42 15.22 9.34 -1.41
CA ILE A 42 15.26 9.13 0.05
C ILE A 42 15.23 10.49 0.76
N GLU A 43 16.07 11.41 0.32
CA GLU A 43 16.11 12.79 0.83
C GLU A 43 14.75 13.50 0.72
N THR A 44 14.07 13.28 -0.41
CA THR A 44 12.73 13.84 -0.65
C THR A 44 11.69 13.21 0.27
N ALA A 45 11.70 11.88 0.42
CA ALA A 45 10.80 11.17 1.32
C ALA A 45 11.01 11.57 2.78
N ALA A 46 12.26 11.72 3.23
CA ALA A 46 12.59 12.18 4.58
C ALA A 46 12.01 13.58 4.85
N ARG A 47 12.16 14.50 3.88
CA ARG A 47 11.58 15.84 3.97
C ARG A 47 10.05 15.81 4.03
N GLU A 48 9.40 14.98 3.22
CA GLU A 48 7.95 14.81 3.26
C GLU A 48 7.46 14.21 4.59
N LYS A 49 8.23 13.31 5.20
CA LYS A 49 7.90 12.76 6.53
C LYS A 49 8.00 13.79 7.64
N MET A 50 9.06 14.62 7.64
CA MET A 50 9.28 15.60 8.70
C MET A 50 8.31 16.79 8.63
N TYR A 51 8.04 17.29 7.43
CA TYR A 51 7.31 18.54 7.23
C TYR A 51 5.94 18.38 6.59
N GLY A 52 5.53 17.14 6.30
CA GLY A 52 4.32 16.84 5.55
C GLY A 52 4.53 16.93 4.03
N SER A 53 3.60 16.30 3.30
CA SER A 53 3.53 16.46 1.85
C SER A 53 2.84 17.78 1.49
N ARG A 54 3.28 18.41 0.40
CA ARG A 54 2.57 19.57 -0.19
C ARG A 54 1.33 19.16 -0.99
N PHE A 55 1.11 17.85 -1.19
CA PHE A 55 -0.04 17.34 -1.91
C PHE A 55 -1.28 17.29 -1.01
N ILE A 56 -2.32 18.03 -1.38
CA ILE A 56 -3.57 18.16 -0.61
C ILE A 56 -4.69 17.29 -1.22
N GLY A 57 -4.56 16.89 -2.49
CA GLY A 57 -5.58 16.19 -3.26
C GLY A 57 -5.80 16.84 -4.62
N ASN A 58 -6.44 16.11 -5.53
CA ASN A 58 -6.94 16.60 -6.80
C ASN A 58 -8.14 15.75 -7.27
N ALA A 59 -8.77 16.14 -8.38
CA ALA A 59 -9.91 15.42 -8.94
C ALA A 59 -9.64 13.93 -9.21
N TYR A 60 -8.40 13.53 -9.51
CA TYR A 60 -8.04 12.12 -9.69
C TYR A 60 -8.03 11.35 -8.38
N THR A 61 -7.52 11.94 -7.30
CA THR A 61 -7.56 11.28 -5.99
C THR A 61 -8.97 11.23 -5.41
N ASP A 62 -9.79 12.23 -5.69
CA ASP A 62 -11.19 12.24 -5.25
C ASP A 62 -12.01 11.20 -6.02
N HIS A 63 -11.79 11.09 -7.33
CA HIS A 63 -12.36 10.01 -8.13
C HIS A 63 -11.93 8.63 -7.63
N GLY A 64 -10.63 8.44 -7.36
CA GLY A 64 -10.11 7.19 -6.79
C GLY A 64 -10.80 6.81 -5.48
N LYS A 65 -10.90 7.74 -4.52
CA LYS A 65 -11.61 7.52 -3.25
C LYS A 65 -13.09 7.17 -3.45
N ALA A 66 -13.76 7.80 -4.41
CA ALA A 66 -15.16 7.52 -4.69
C ALA A 66 -15.37 6.13 -5.33
N ARG A 67 -14.41 5.66 -6.13
CA ARG A 67 -14.48 4.37 -6.83
C ARG A 67 -13.97 3.19 -6.00
N GLU A 68 -13.03 3.41 -5.09
CA GLU A 68 -12.39 2.36 -4.29
C GLU A 68 -13.39 1.39 -3.63
N PRO A 69 -14.47 1.83 -2.94
CA PRO A 69 -15.44 0.89 -2.35
C PRO A 69 -16.18 0.04 -3.38
N VAL A 70 -16.43 0.58 -4.59
CA VAL A 70 -17.12 -0.14 -5.66
C VAL A 70 -16.22 -1.22 -6.25
N ILE A 71 -14.95 -0.88 -6.48
CA ILE A 71 -13.94 -1.83 -6.98
C ILE A 71 -13.64 -2.87 -5.90
N ALA A 72 -13.59 -2.50 -4.62
CA ALA A 72 -13.38 -3.44 -3.52
C ALA A 72 -14.53 -4.46 -3.40
N ALA A 73 -15.78 -4.03 -3.60
CA ALA A 73 -16.92 -4.95 -3.66
C ALA A 73 -16.85 -5.91 -4.86
N TRP A 74 -16.30 -5.46 -5.98
CA TRP A 74 -15.99 -6.33 -7.13
C TRP A 74 -14.90 -7.34 -6.76
N VAL A 75 -13.82 -6.90 -6.10
CA VAL A 75 -12.72 -7.75 -5.64
C VAL A 75 -13.19 -8.82 -4.65
N GLU A 76 -14.06 -8.45 -3.70
CA GLU A 76 -14.66 -9.40 -2.76
C GLU A 76 -15.52 -10.44 -3.49
N ARG A 77 -16.36 -10.02 -4.42
CA ARG A 77 -17.25 -10.93 -5.15
C ARG A 77 -16.49 -11.89 -6.07
N GLU A 78 -15.53 -11.39 -6.84
CA GLU A 78 -14.84 -12.19 -7.86
C GLU A 78 -13.65 -12.98 -7.30
N HIS A 79 -13.01 -12.49 -6.23
CA HIS A 79 -11.79 -13.09 -5.68
C HIS A 79 -11.87 -13.43 -4.19
N GLY A 80 -12.94 -13.07 -3.49
CA GLY A 80 -13.11 -13.36 -2.06
C GLY A 80 -12.12 -12.62 -1.16
N ILE A 81 -11.53 -11.51 -1.63
CA ILE A 81 -10.63 -10.67 -0.83
C ILE A 81 -11.45 -9.56 -0.18
N LEU A 82 -11.45 -9.48 1.15
CA LEU A 82 -12.28 -8.52 1.88
C LEU A 82 -11.65 -7.12 1.85
N PRO A 83 -12.45 -6.04 1.75
CA PRO A 83 -11.94 -4.67 1.85
C PRO A 83 -11.26 -4.43 3.20
N SER A 84 -10.21 -3.61 3.20
CA SER A 84 -9.44 -3.28 4.40
C SER A 84 -9.01 -1.82 4.39
N ALA A 85 -9.25 -1.13 5.53
CA ALA A 85 -8.66 0.17 5.84
C ALA A 85 -7.59 0.08 6.94
N ALA A 86 -7.32 -1.13 7.44
CA ALA A 86 -6.47 -1.34 8.59
C ALA A 86 -4.99 -1.03 8.27
N LEU A 87 -4.32 -0.37 9.22
CA LEU A 87 -2.89 -0.15 9.19
C LEU A 87 -2.21 -1.28 9.95
N PHE A 88 -1.32 -1.99 9.28
CA PHE A 88 -0.52 -3.08 9.86
C PHE A 88 0.92 -2.64 10.05
N HIS A 89 1.61 -3.25 11.01
CA HIS A 89 3.06 -3.21 11.10
C HIS A 89 3.70 -4.55 10.69
N ALA A 90 4.97 -4.48 10.29
CA ALA A 90 5.74 -5.68 9.94
C ALA A 90 6.05 -6.49 11.19
N GLU A 91 6.20 -7.81 11.03
CA GLU A 91 6.61 -8.68 12.14
C GLU A 91 8.01 -8.32 12.63
N SER A 92 8.94 -8.00 11.72
CA SER A 92 10.34 -7.75 12.05
C SER A 92 10.64 -6.32 12.55
N ASP A 93 9.80 -5.34 12.22
CA ASP A 93 10.01 -3.93 12.60
C ASP A 93 8.68 -3.17 12.67
N LEU A 94 8.35 -2.66 13.87
CA LEU A 94 7.10 -1.93 14.13
C LEU A 94 7.01 -0.60 13.36
N ARG A 95 8.14 -0.07 12.86
CA ARG A 95 8.19 1.15 12.06
C ARG A 95 7.78 0.92 10.61
N HIS A 96 7.76 -0.32 10.14
CA HIS A 96 7.40 -0.65 8.77
C HIS A 96 5.90 -0.91 8.67
N LEU A 97 5.20 -0.08 7.91
CA LEU A 97 3.75 0.01 7.93
C LEU A 97 3.14 -0.21 6.54
N ALA A 98 1.95 -0.80 6.50
CA ALA A 98 1.19 -0.99 5.27
C ALA A 98 -0.32 -0.92 5.51
N THR A 99 -1.02 -0.39 4.51
CA THR A 99 -2.48 -0.43 4.41
C THR A 99 -2.77 -1.03 3.02
N PRO A 100 -3.01 -2.35 2.92
CA PRO A 100 -3.53 -2.94 1.70
C PRO A 100 -5.03 -2.65 1.57
N ASP A 101 -5.51 -2.44 0.35
CA ASP A 101 -6.92 -2.11 0.07
C ASP A 101 -7.85 -3.31 0.30
N GLY A 102 -7.30 -4.53 0.26
CA GLY A 102 -7.99 -5.74 0.68
C GLY A 102 -7.05 -6.80 1.24
N VAL A 103 -7.60 -7.66 2.10
CA VAL A 103 -6.87 -8.76 2.76
C VAL A 103 -7.76 -9.99 2.88
N VAL A 104 -7.20 -11.15 2.60
CA VAL A 104 -7.81 -12.44 2.95
C VAL A 104 -6.76 -13.43 3.42
N GLU A 105 -7.12 -14.18 4.45
CA GLU A 105 -6.39 -15.35 4.89
C GLU A 105 -7.12 -16.58 4.36
N ARG A 106 -6.47 -17.31 3.47
CA ARG A 106 -7.02 -18.52 2.83
C ARG A 106 -6.98 -19.70 3.80
N ALA A 107 -7.72 -20.75 3.47
CA ALA A 107 -7.60 -22.03 4.17
C ALA A 107 -6.14 -22.51 4.06
N GLY A 108 -5.49 -22.77 5.20
CA GLY A 108 -4.06 -23.08 5.27
C GLY A 108 -3.16 -21.93 5.72
N GLY A 109 -3.70 -20.71 5.92
CA GLY A 109 -2.97 -19.58 6.49
C GLY A 109 -2.25 -18.69 5.48
N ALA A 110 -2.30 -19.02 4.18
CA ALA A 110 -1.75 -18.18 3.14
C ALA A 110 -2.49 -16.83 3.08
N LEU A 111 -1.73 -15.73 3.08
CA LEU A 111 -2.26 -14.38 2.97
C LEU A 111 -2.19 -13.88 1.53
N GLU A 112 -3.30 -13.35 1.06
CA GLU A 112 -3.41 -12.64 -0.22
C GLU A 112 -3.96 -11.24 0.02
N LEU A 113 -3.43 -10.28 -0.74
CA LEU A 113 -3.80 -8.87 -0.64
C LEU A 113 -4.49 -8.39 -1.91
N ALA A 114 -5.12 -7.23 -1.85
CA ALA A 114 -5.52 -6.44 -3.02
C ALA A 114 -4.95 -5.02 -2.94
N GLU A 115 -4.63 -4.48 -4.12
CA GLU A 115 -4.22 -3.09 -4.32
C GLU A 115 -5.05 -2.52 -5.49
N ILE A 116 -5.79 -1.46 -5.24
CA ILE A 116 -6.80 -0.89 -6.14
C ILE A 116 -6.30 0.45 -6.69
N LYS A 117 -6.48 0.67 -7.99
CA LYS A 117 -6.23 1.96 -8.65
C LYS A 117 -7.36 2.33 -9.59
N THR A 118 -7.51 3.63 -9.82
CA THR A 118 -8.22 4.16 -10.98
C THR A 118 -7.21 4.76 -11.94
N THR A 119 -7.41 4.61 -13.24
CA THR A 119 -6.46 5.12 -14.24
C THR A 119 -7.15 5.65 -15.49
N ASN A 120 -6.64 6.78 -15.99
CA ASN A 120 -6.98 7.31 -17.32
C ASN A 120 -6.04 6.80 -18.42
N LYS A 121 -5.15 5.84 -18.11
CA LYS A 121 -4.20 5.24 -19.04
C LYS A 121 -4.36 3.72 -19.09
N GLU A 122 -4.19 3.16 -20.28
CA GLU A 122 -4.07 1.71 -20.46
C GLU A 122 -2.69 1.26 -19.97
N TRP A 123 -2.65 0.13 -19.27
CA TRP A 123 -1.41 -0.44 -18.78
C TRP A 123 -1.12 -1.76 -19.47
N ARG A 124 -0.11 -1.76 -20.36
CA ARG A 124 0.50 -3.00 -20.84
C ARG A 124 1.37 -3.64 -19.75
N VAL A 125 2.03 -2.77 -18.96
CA VAL A 125 2.90 -3.13 -17.83
C VAL A 125 2.51 -2.27 -16.64
N ILE A 126 2.49 -2.87 -15.45
CA ILE A 126 2.18 -2.17 -14.20
C ILE A 126 3.33 -1.20 -13.87
N PRO A 127 3.03 0.09 -13.59
CA PRO A 127 4.04 1.05 -13.18
C PRO A 127 4.89 0.57 -11.99
N ARG A 128 6.21 0.73 -12.09
CA ARG A 128 7.18 0.18 -11.12
C ARG A 128 6.94 0.69 -9.69
N ASN A 129 6.44 1.91 -9.50
CA ASN A 129 6.13 2.42 -8.17
C ASN A 129 4.98 1.64 -7.50
N TYR A 130 4.00 1.14 -8.25
CA TYR A 130 2.94 0.28 -7.69
C TYR A 130 3.48 -1.11 -7.37
N LEU A 131 4.39 -1.66 -8.18
CA LEU A 131 5.07 -2.91 -7.84
C LEU A 131 5.83 -2.79 -6.51
N ARG A 132 6.55 -1.69 -6.29
CA ARG A 132 7.24 -1.44 -5.01
C ARG A 132 6.27 -1.32 -3.83
N GLN A 133 5.13 -0.66 -4.03
CA GLN A 133 4.09 -0.56 -3.02
C GLN A 133 3.57 -1.96 -2.64
N ILE A 134 3.29 -2.78 -3.65
CA ILE A 134 2.80 -4.15 -3.50
C ILE A 134 3.80 -5.03 -2.77
N TRP A 135 5.06 -5.08 -3.24
CA TRP A 135 6.11 -5.89 -2.60
C TRP A 135 6.35 -5.45 -1.15
N TRP A 136 6.27 -4.15 -0.86
CA TRP A 136 6.32 -3.66 0.51
C TRP A 136 5.15 -4.14 1.36
N GLN A 137 3.91 -4.08 0.86
CA GLN A 137 2.73 -4.60 1.57
C GLN A 137 2.84 -6.10 1.83
N GLN A 138 3.32 -6.86 0.84
CA GLN A 138 3.57 -8.31 0.99
C GLN A 138 4.62 -8.59 2.05
N TYR A 139 5.70 -7.83 2.09
CA TYR A 139 6.70 -7.89 3.15
C TYR A 139 6.08 -7.60 4.53
N VAL A 140 5.38 -6.48 4.67
CA VAL A 140 4.80 -6.07 5.95
C VAL A 140 3.82 -7.12 6.47
N LEU A 141 2.94 -7.66 5.63
CA LEU A 141 1.92 -8.61 6.08
C LEU A 141 2.37 -10.07 6.05
N GLY A 142 3.45 -10.41 5.34
CA GLY A 142 3.84 -11.80 5.08
C GLY A 142 2.95 -12.48 4.02
N ALA A 143 2.47 -11.71 3.04
CA ALA A 143 1.60 -12.23 1.97
C ALA A 143 2.40 -12.84 0.82
N GLU A 144 1.83 -13.88 0.19
CA GLU A 144 2.44 -14.62 -0.93
C GLU A 144 2.27 -13.90 -2.27
N ARG A 145 1.17 -13.16 -2.42
CA ARG A 145 0.84 -12.40 -3.62
C ARG A 145 -0.20 -11.32 -3.36
N THR A 146 -0.30 -10.38 -4.29
CA THR A 146 -1.29 -9.29 -4.28
C THR A 146 -2.02 -9.23 -5.61
N LEU A 147 -3.34 -9.11 -5.56
CA LEU A 147 -4.18 -8.80 -6.71
C LEU A 147 -4.11 -7.30 -6.99
N MET A 148 -3.35 -6.90 -8.00
CA MET A 148 -3.38 -5.53 -8.51
C MET A 148 -4.62 -5.37 -9.38
N VAL A 149 -5.51 -4.47 -9.01
CA VAL A 149 -6.75 -4.19 -9.73
C VAL A 149 -6.77 -2.73 -10.16
N TRP A 150 -7.14 -2.45 -11.40
CA TRP A 150 -7.33 -1.10 -11.86
C TRP A 150 -8.60 -0.91 -12.68
N GLU A 151 -9.34 0.15 -12.37
CA GLU A 151 -10.49 0.57 -13.15
C GLU A 151 -10.07 1.67 -14.13
N ARG A 152 -10.34 1.42 -15.41
CA ARG A 152 -10.14 2.41 -16.47
C ARG A 152 -11.29 3.41 -16.48
N HIS A 153 -10.96 4.68 -16.61
CA HIS A 153 -11.95 5.74 -16.78
C HIS A 153 -11.58 6.74 -17.88
N GLU A 154 -12.59 7.40 -18.43
CA GLU A 154 -12.48 8.56 -19.33
C GLU A 154 -13.30 9.70 -18.73
N ASN A 155 -12.71 10.88 -18.56
CA ASN A 155 -13.37 12.03 -17.90
C ASN A 155 -14.05 11.67 -16.56
N PHE A 156 -13.39 10.84 -15.76
CA PHE A 156 -13.87 10.32 -14.47
C PHE A 156 -15.13 9.44 -14.55
N VAL A 157 -15.42 8.87 -15.72
CA VAL A 157 -16.46 7.85 -15.94
C VAL A 157 -15.80 6.51 -16.26
N PRO A 158 -16.09 5.43 -15.52
CA PRO A 158 -15.55 4.09 -15.81
C PRO A 158 -15.92 3.62 -17.22
N VAL A 159 -14.97 2.98 -17.93
CA VAL A 159 -15.15 2.52 -19.32
C VAL A 159 -15.22 0.99 -19.47
N GLY A 160 -15.56 0.28 -18.40
CA GLY A 160 -15.70 -1.17 -18.39
C GLY A 160 -15.60 -1.75 -16.99
N GLU A 161 -15.53 -3.08 -16.92
CA GLU A 161 -15.17 -3.79 -15.69
C GLU A 161 -13.69 -3.51 -15.31
N PRO A 162 -13.33 -3.59 -14.02
CA PRO A 162 -11.94 -3.51 -13.58
C PRO A 162 -11.07 -4.59 -14.24
N GLU A 163 -9.85 -4.21 -14.61
CA GLU A 163 -8.81 -5.14 -15.04
C GLU A 163 -7.96 -5.56 -13.82
N PHE A 164 -7.32 -6.73 -13.88
CA PHE A 164 -6.48 -7.20 -12.78
C PHE A 164 -5.26 -8.01 -13.21
N ARG A 165 -4.29 -8.13 -12.30
CA ARG A 165 -3.14 -9.02 -12.43
C ARG A 165 -2.65 -9.45 -11.04
N TRP A 166 -2.34 -10.74 -10.90
CA TRP A 166 -1.62 -11.23 -9.73
C TRP A 166 -0.15 -10.83 -9.79
N ILE A 167 0.37 -10.33 -8.68
CA ILE A 167 1.77 -9.99 -8.48
C ILE A 167 2.30 -10.87 -7.37
N ASP A 168 3.15 -11.81 -7.74
CA ASP A 168 3.79 -12.72 -6.81
C ASP A 168 4.88 -12.01 -6.00
N ARG A 169 5.13 -12.56 -4.82
CA ARG A 169 6.20 -12.13 -3.94
C ARG A 169 7.56 -12.28 -4.60
N ASP A 170 8.34 -11.21 -4.54
CA ASP A 170 9.73 -11.17 -5.02
C ASP A 170 10.64 -10.77 -3.86
N GLU A 171 11.32 -11.75 -3.28
CA GLU A 171 12.20 -11.52 -2.12
C GLU A 171 13.38 -10.59 -2.46
N SER A 172 13.85 -10.59 -3.70
CA SER A 172 14.99 -9.75 -4.10
C SER A 172 14.60 -8.26 -4.15
N GLU A 173 13.41 -7.97 -4.67
CA GLU A 173 12.87 -6.61 -4.66
C GLU A 173 12.48 -6.19 -3.24
N ILE A 174 11.93 -7.11 -2.43
CA ILE A 174 11.62 -6.84 -1.01
C ILE A 174 12.88 -6.47 -0.23
N GLU A 175 13.94 -7.26 -0.32
CA GLU A 175 15.21 -7.00 0.36
C GLU A 175 15.75 -5.61 -0.03
N ARG A 176 15.71 -5.28 -1.32
CA ARG A 176 16.10 -3.96 -1.83
C ARG A 176 15.29 -2.82 -1.20
N LEU A 177 13.97 -3.00 -1.06
CA LEU A 177 13.09 -1.99 -0.49
C LEU A 177 13.28 -1.84 1.02
N VAL A 178 13.52 -2.93 1.73
CA VAL A 178 13.84 -2.91 3.17
C VAL A 178 15.14 -2.15 3.41
N ASN A 179 16.17 -2.37 2.59
CA ASN A 179 17.43 -1.61 2.68
C ASN A 179 17.21 -0.11 2.44
N LEU A 180 16.45 0.27 1.40
CA LEU A 180 16.11 1.67 1.13
C LEU A 180 15.28 2.32 2.25
N ALA A 181 14.40 1.54 2.90
CA ALA A 181 13.65 2.01 4.06
C ALA A 181 14.57 2.23 5.28
N GLY A 182 15.58 1.37 5.47
CA GLY A 182 16.64 1.56 6.46
C GLY A 182 17.42 2.87 6.25
N GLU A 183 17.87 3.11 5.02
CA GLU A 183 18.54 4.37 4.66
C GLU A 183 17.66 5.60 4.95
N LEU A 184 16.36 5.52 4.65
CA LEU A 184 15.40 6.57 4.97
C LEU A 184 15.27 6.80 6.48
N ILE A 185 15.23 5.73 7.28
CA ILE A 185 15.21 5.82 8.74
C ILE A 185 16.47 6.50 9.27
N ASP A 186 17.64 6.14 8.76
CA ASP A 186 18.92 6.73 9.18
C ASP A 186 18.96 8.23 8.90
N VAL A 187 18.49 8.66 7.72
CA VAL A 187 18.37 10.09 7.37
C VAL A 187 17.40 10.82 8.30
N LEU A 188 16.29 10.19 8.69
CA LEU A 188 15.32 10.78 9.62
C LEU A 188 15.90 10.93 11.04
N ILE A 189 16.63 9.92 11.52
CA ILE A 189 17.31 9.96 12.82
C ILE A 189 18.33 11.09 12.84
N ALA A 190 19.22 11.16 11.84
CA ALA A 190 20.27 12.17 11.75
C ALA A 190 19.76 13.63 11.71
N ARG A 191 18.47 13.84 11.41
CA ARG A 191 17.82 15.16 11.34
C ARG A 191 16.99 15.52 12.56
N THR A 192 16.80 14.56 13.47
CA THR A 192 15.98 14.73 14.68
C THR A 192 16.80 14.65 15.96
N THR A 193 18.05 14.19 15.87
CA THR A 193 19.12 14.31 16.88
C THR A 193 19.90 15.60 16.72
#